data_AF-K2S5K4-F1
#
_entry.id   AF-K2S5K4-F1
#
_cell.length_a   1.000
_cell.length_b   1.000
_cell.length_c   1.000
_cell.angle_alpha   90.00
_cell.angle_beta   90.00
_cell.angle_gamma   90.00
#
_symmetry.space_group_name_H-M   'P 1'
#
loop_
_entity.id
_entity.type
_entity.pdbx_description
1 polymer ?
#
loop_
_entity_poly.entity_id
_entity_poly.type
_entity_poly.pdbx_seq_one_letter_code
_entity_poly.pdbx_strand_id
1 'polypeptide(L)'
;MAKKGYAKIAALMAWNPEAAMVRQLSELTLQNILYLQAEIVGLEQDFRKLEAQNDASDDEDRAAFSLDWYALGNTEEGDERYTGCEDLGKLNKQWRLALRIREGLKGYRKHLLV
;
A
#
# COMPACT_ATOMS: atom_id res chain seq x y z
N MET A 1 -16.70 17.28 -31.91
CA MET A 1 -17.44 16.03 -32.19
C MET A 1 -18.59 15.87 -31.20
N ALA A 2 -19.75 15.41 -31.64
CA ALA A 2 -20.91 15.21 -30.76
C ALA A 2 -20.67 14.04 -29.78
N LYS A 3 -20.82 14.27 -28.47
CA LYS A 3 -20.76 13.22 -27.44
C LYS A 3 -21.95 12.26 -27.64
N LYS A 4 -21.71 10.94 -27.53
CA LYS A 4 -22.73 9.88 -27.65
C LYS A 4 -22.80 9.03 -26.38
N GLY A 5 -23.93 8.34 -26.17
CA GLY A 5 -24.12 7.42 -25.04
C GLY A 5 -23.92 8.08 -23.68
N TYR A 6 -23.20 7.41 -22.78
CA TYR A 6 -22.93 7.89 -21.42
C TYR A 6 -22.25 9.26 -21.37
N ALA A 7 -21.41 9.59 -22.36
CA ALA A 7 -20.75 10.90 -22.43
C ALA A 7 -21.74 12.05 -22.71
N LYS A 8 -22.85 11.77 -23.42
CA LYS A 8 -23.92 12.75 -23.65
C LYS A 8 -24.75 12.95 -22.37
N ILE A 9 -25.04 11.86 -21.67
CA ILE A 9 -25.80 11.87 -20.42
C ILE A 9 -25.03 12.62 -19.34
N ALA A 10 -23.74 12.34 -19.15
CA ALA A 10 -22.89 13.03 -18.20
C ALA A 10 -22.78 14.55 -18.49
N ALA A 11 -22.70 14.95 -19.76
CA ALA A 11 -22.70 16.36 -20.13
C ALA A 11 -24.02 17.06 -19.80
N LEU A 12 -25.15 16.36 -19.97
CA LEU A 12 -26.48 16.89 -19.66
C LEU A 12 -26.70 17.02 -18.14
N MET A 13 -26.23 16.04 -17.37
CA MET A 13 -26.22 16.05 -15.90
C MET A 13 -25.31 17.15 -15.34
N ALA A 14 -24.16 17.40 -15.95
CA ALA A 14 -23.26 18.48 -15.54
C ALA A 14 -23.86 19.88 -15.76
N TRP A 15 -24.69 20.05 -16.79
CA TRP A 15 -25.38 21.32 -17.08
C TRP A 15 -26.67 21.51 -16.28
N ASN A 16 -27.25 20.44 -15.74
CA ASN A 16 -28.48 20.47 -14.94
C ASN A 16 -28.28 19.59 -13.69
N PRO A 17 -27.49 20.06 -12.70
CA PRO A 17 -27.17 19.27 -11.50
C PRO A 17 -28.41 18.77 -10.75
N GLU A 18 -29.50 19.56 -10.75
CA GLU A 18 -30.80 19.22 -10.18
C GLU A 18 -31.54 18.08 -10.89
N ALA A 19 -31.26 17.85 -12.18
CA ALA A 19 -31.77 16.69 -12.93
C ALA A 19 -30.92 15.43 -12.70
N ALA A 20 -29.79 15.56 -12.00
CA ALA A 20 -28.83 14.51 -11.75
C ALA A 20 -28.76 14.19 -10.24
N MET A 21 -29.71 13.39 -9.75
CA MET A 21 -29.55 12.72 -8.44
C MET A 21 -28.55 11.57 -8.59
N VAL A 22 -27.26 11.90 -8.66
CA VAL A 22 -26.19 10.91 -8.51
C VAL A 22 -26.03 10.64 -7.02
N ARG A 23 -26.13 9.37 -6.60
CA ARG A 23 -25.94 8.96 -5.21
C ARG A 23 -24.55 9.41 -4.76
N GLN A 24 -24.49 10.33 -3.78
CA GLN A 24 -23.25 10.55 -3.05
C GLN A 24 -22.94 9.26 -2.28
N LEU A 25 -21.88 8.57 -2.68
CA LEU A 25 -21.42 7.36 -2.03
C LEU A 25 -20.60 7.69 -0.78
N SER A 26 -20.97 8.75 -0.04
CA SER A 26 -20.20 9.26 1.11
C SER A 26 -19.99 8.19 2.18
N GLU A 27 -21.02 7.41 2.49
CA GLU A 27 -20.95 6.27 3.39
C GLU A 27 -19.96 5.20 2.90
N LEU A 28 -20.03 4.82 1.61
CA LEU A 28 -19.13 3.83 1.03
C LEU A 28 -17.69 4.33 0.92
N THR A 29 -17.50 5.62 0.62
CA THR A 29 -16.18 6.26 0.63
C THR A 29 -15.58 6.25 2.03
N LEU A 30 -16.36 6.63 3.05
CA LEU A 30 -15.89 6.61 4.44
C LEU A 30 -15.58 5.19 4.91
N GLN A 31 -16.44 4.22 4.56
CA GLN A 31 -16.21 2.82 4.84
C GLN A 31 -14.91 2.30 4.19
N ASN A 32 -14.64 2.67 2.94
CA ASN A 32 -13.39 2.33 2.26
C ASN A 32 -12.17 2.96 2.96
N ILE A 33 -12.28 4.21 3.42
CA ILE A 33 -11.21 4.86 4.20
C ILE A 33 -10.93 4.11 5.49
N LEU A 34 -11.97 3.70 6.23
CA LEU A 34 -11.83 2.92 7.47
C LEU A 34 -11.18 1.55 7.22
N TYR A 35 -11.51 0.87 6.11
CA TYR A 35 -10.87 -0.38 5.74
C TYR A 35 -9.39 -0.20 5.41
N LEU A 36 -9.03 0.85 4.67
CA LEU A 36 -7.63 1.17 4.39
C LEU A 36 -6.85 1.47 5.68
N GLN A 37 -7.44 2.19 6.63
CA GLN A 37 -6.82 2.42 7.95
C GLN A 37 -6.59 1.11 8.70
N ALA A 38 -7.59 0.24 8.77
CA ALA A 38 -7.47 -1.05 9.45
C ALA A 38 -6.40 -1.94 8.81
N GLU A 39 -6.33 -1.99 7.48
CA GLU A 39 -5.29 -2.73 6.75
C GLU A 39 -3.89 -2.18 7.04
N ILE A 40 -3.71 -0.85 6.98
CA ILE A 40 -2.42 -0.21 7.26
C ILE A 40 -1.96 -0.52 8.70
N VAL A 41 -2.85 -0.44 9.69
CA VAL A 41 -2.54 -0.75 11.09
C VAL A 41 -2.11 -2.20 11.26
N GLY A 42 -2.80 -3.15 10.62
CA GLY A 42 -2.42 -4.56 10.65
C GLY A 42 -1.04 -4.80 10.03
N LEU A 43 -0.80 -4.23 8.84
CA LEU A 43 0.49 -4.34 8.16
C LEU A 43 1.63 -3.70 8.95
N GLU A 44 1.38 -2.59 9.63
CA GLU A 44 2.36 -1.92 10.50
C GLU A 44 2.74 -2.81 11.69
N GLN A 45 1.78 -3.47 12.33
CA GLN A 45 2.04 -4.40 13.43
C GLN A 45 2.92 -5.56 12.97
N ASP A 46 2.60 -6.15 11.82
CA ASP A 46 3.39 -7.25 11.23
C ASP A 46 4.81 -6.79 10.86
N PHE A 47 4.94 -5.58 10.30
CA PHE A 47 6.22 -5.00 9.92
C PHE A 47 7.11 -4.78 11.14
N ARG A 48 6.60 -4.15 12.21
CA ARG A 48 7.34 -3.91 13.46
C ARG A 48 7.76 -5.21 14.14
N LYS A 49 6.91 -6.24 14.08
CA LYS A 49 7.25 -7.56 14.61
C LYS A 49 8.44 -8.17 13.87
N LEU A 50 8.47 -8.02 12.54
CA LEU A 50 9.53 -8.56 11.72
C LEU A 50 10.84 -7.76 11.86
N GLU A 51 10.76 -6.43 12.01
CA GLU A 51 11.90 -5.59 12.39
C GLU A 51 12.53 -6.07 13.69
N ALA A 52 11.74 -6.22 14.75
CA ALA A 52 12.24 -6.71 16.05
C ALA A 52 12.86 -8.11 15.96
N GLN A 53 12.35 -8.98 15.08
CA GLN A 53 12.91 -10.33 14.84
C GLN A 53 14.22 -10.31 14.03
N ASN A 54 14.39 -9.31 13.16
CA ASN A 54 15.60 -9.14 12.36
C ASN A 54 16.69 -8.45 13.18
N ASP A 55 16.35 -7.43 13.96
CA ASP A 55 17.28 -6.74 14.87
C ASP A 55 17.82 -7.66 15.97
N ALA A 56 17.01 -8.63 16.43
CA ALA A 56 17.42 -9.62 17.42
C ALA A 56 18.11 -10.86 16.82
N SER A 57 18.35 -10.88 15.50
CA SER A 57 18.99 -12.01 14.82
C SER A 57 20.50 -11.96 14.98
N ASP A 58 21.14 -13.12 15.14
CA ASP A 58 22.62 -13.26 15.09
C ASP A 58 23.19 -13.14 13.66
N ASP A 59 22.34 -12.75 12.70
CA ASP A 59 22.67 -12.62 11.29
C ASP A 59 22.88 -11.12 11.02
N GLU A 60 24.14 -10.73 10.78
CA GLU A 60 24.53 -9.33 10.58
C GLU A 60 23.82 -8.69 9.38
N ASP A 61 23.52 -9.46 8.34
CA ASP A 61 22.76 -8.96 7.19
C ASP A 61 21.33 -8.64 7.62
N ARG A 62 20.72 -9.49 8.45
CA ARG A 62 19.36 -9.25 8.97
C ARG A 62 19.27 -8.05 9.90
N ALA A 63 20.26 -7.88 10.76
CA ALA A 63 20.34 -6.71 11.62
C ALA A 63 20.53 -5.41 10.83
N ALA A 64 21.12 -5.47 9.64
CA ALA A 64 21.35 -4.29 8.81
C ALA A 64 20.07 -3.73 8.15
N PHE A 65 18.96 -4.47 8.07
CA PHE A 65 17.76 -4.01 7.36
C PHE A 65 17.04 -2.84 8.01
N SER A 66 17.10 -2.74 9.34
CA SER A 66 16.55 -1.58 10.04
C SER A 66 17.39 -0.32 9.81
N LEU A 67 18.64 -0.49 9.35
CA LEU A 67 19.62 0.58 9.18
C LEU A 67 19.84 0.98 7.72
N ASP A 68 19.68 0.05 6.77
CA ASP A 68 19.97 0.27 5.36
C ASP A 68 18.81 -0.16 4.43
N TRP A 69 18.27 0.84 3.74
CA TRP A 69 17.25 0.67 2.70
C TRP A 69 17.73 -0.19 1.53
N TYR A 70 19.00 -0.08 1.15
CA TYR A 70 19.57 -0.88 0.08
C TYR A 70 19.67 -2.35 0.50
N ALA A 71 20.12 -2.62 1.72
CA ALA A 71 20.10 -3.98 2.30
C ALA A 71 18.67 -4.55 2.38
N LEU A 72 17.68 -3.76 2.83
CA LEU A 72 16.28 -4.18 2.91
C LEU A 72 15.63 -4.42 1.53
N GLY A 73 16.00 -3.65 0.52
CA GLY A 73 15.35 -3.63 -0.79
C GLY A 73 15.95 -4.53 -1.88
N ASN A 74 17.21 -4.96 -1.73
CA ASN A 74 17.92 -5.79 -2.73
C ASN A 74 17.97 -7.27 -2.37
N THR A 75 16.92 -7.72 -1.70
CA THR A 75 16.84 -9.08 -1.16
C THR A 75 16.15 -10.06 -2.09
N GLU A 76 15.76 -9.63 -3.28
CA GLU A 76 15.17 -10.51 -4.29
C GLU A 76 16.22 -11.48 -4.84
N GLU A 77 15.77 -12.70 -5.16
CA GLU A 77 16.59 -13.83 -5.62
C GLU A 77 17.66 -13.40 -6.64
N GLY A 78 18.93 -13.34 -6.23
CA GLY A 78 20.04 -13.15 -7.16
C GLY A 78 21.23 -12.30 -6.68
N ASP A 79 21.18 -11.63 -5.53
CA ASP A 79 22.40 -10.98 -5.01
C ASP A 79 23.26 -12.03 -4.27
N GLU A 80 24.36 -12.44 -4.91
CA GLU A 80 25.36 -13.41 -4.39
C GLU A 80 25.95 -13.01 -3.03
N ARG A 81 25.73 -11.76 -2.58
CA ARG A 81 26.11 -11.30 -1.24
C ARG A 81 25.24 -11.88 -0.12
N TYR A 82 23.98 -12.23 -0.41
CA TYR A 82 23.02 -12.70 0.60
C TYR A 82 22.62 -14.17 0.43
N THR A 83 23.25 -14.91 -0.48
CA THR A 83 23.03 -16.35 -0.74
C THR A 83 23.37 -17.28 0.44
N GLY A 84 23.90 -16.75 1.54
CA GLY A 84 24.22 -17.50 2.76
C GLY A 84 23.07 -17.61 3.77
N CYS A 85 21.99 -16.83 3.64
CA CYS A 85 20.93 -16.87 4.64
C CYS A 85 19.90 -17.96 4.29
N GLU A 86 19.82 -19.01 5.12
CA GLU A 86 18.80 -20.07 5.01
C GLU A 86 17.36 -19.53 5.13
N ASP A 87 17.21 -18.26 5.51
CA ASP A 87 15.96 -17.56 5.82
C ASP A 87 15.59 -16.45 4.80
N LEU A 88 16.05 -16.53 3.55
CA LEU A 88 15.63 -15.68 2.40
C LEU A 88 14.10 -15.49 2.31
N GLY A 89 13.32 -16.46 2.79
CA GLY A 89 11.86 -16.38 2.87
C GLY A 89 11.31 -15.39 3.89
N LYS A 90 12.04 -15.06 4.97
CA LYS A 90 11.66 -14.02 5.95
C LYS A 90 12.11 -12.64 5.50
N LEU A 91 13.27 -12.59 4.87
CA LEU A 91 13.86 -11.41 4.26
C LEU A 91 12.91 -10.71 3.28
N ASN A 92 12.42 -11.48 2.31
CA ASN A 92 11.47 -10.98 1.32
C ASN A 92 10.14 -10.52 1.94
N LYS A 93 9.76 -11.00 3.14
CA LYS A 93 8.51 -10.60 3.79
C LYS A 93 8.54 -9.18 4.33
N GLN A 94 9.66 -8.72 4.90
CA GLN A 94 9.75 -7.35 5.45
C GLN A 94 9.62 -6.32 4.32
N TRP A 95 10.35 -6.55 3.24
CA TRP A 95 10.28 -5.71 2.05
C TRP A 95 8.88 -5.66 1.42
N ARG A 96 8.23 -6.83 1.24
CA ARG A 96 6.85 -6.89 0.73
C ARG A 96 5.87 -6.13 1.62
N LEU A 97 6.00 -6.24 2.94
CA LEU A 97 5.16 -5.49 3.88
C LEU A 97 5.38 -3.98 3.73
N ALA A 98 6.63 -3.52 3.63
CA ALA A 98 6.94 -2.11 3.40
C ALA A 98 6.30 -1.58 2.10
N LEU A 99 6.37 -2.35 1.01
CA LEU A 99 5.75 -1.98 -0.26
C LEU A 99 4.22 -1.91 -0.15
N ARG A 100 3.60 -2.88 0.53
CA ARG A 100 2.14 -2.92 0.70
C ARG A 100 1.63 -1.78 1.58
N ILE A 101 2.36 -1.43 2.64
CA ILE A 101 2.06 -0.23 3.46
C ILE A 101 2.10 1.03 2.59
N ARG A 102 3.11 1.18 1.72
CA ARG A 102 3.21 2.33 0.80
C ARG A 102 2.05 2.42 -0.18
N GLU A 103 1.57 1.29 -0.70
CA GLU A 103 0.39 1.25 -1.55
C GLU A 103 -0.88 1.63 -0.79
N GLY A 104 -1.08 1.07 0.40
CA GLY A 104 -2.20 1.43 1.29
C GLY A 104 -2.23 2.93 1.60
N LEU A 105 -1.08 3.52 1.95
CA LEU A 105 -0.95 4.96 2.22
C LEU A 105 -1.25 5.82 0.98
N LYS A 106 -0.86 5.39 -0.22
CA LYS A 106 -1.21 6.09 -1.48
C LYS A 106 -2.73 6.07 -1.70
N GLY A 107 -3.37 4.92 -1.49
CA GLY A 107 -4.82 4.78 -1.57
C GLY A 107 -5.53 5.68 -0.57
N TYR A 108 -5.13 5.60 0.70
CA TYR A 108 -5.68 6.40 1.79
C TYR A 108 -5.56 7.90 1.53
N ARG A 109 -4.38 8.39 1.12
CA ARG A 109 -4.16 9.81 0.81
C ARG A 109 -5.01 10.32 -0.34
N LYS A 110 -5.23 9.50 -1.38
CA LYS A 110 -6.08 9.87 -2.52
C LYS A 110 -7.53 10.11 -2.09
N HIS A 111 -8.02 9.35 -1.12
CA HIS A 111 -9.41 9.45 -0.65
C HIS A 111 -9.64 10.53 0.42
N LEU A 112 -8.58 11.00 1.08
CA LEU A 112 -8.63 12.11 2.04
C LEU A 112 -8.61 13.51 1.41
N LEU A 113 -8.20 13.64 0.15
CA LEU A 113 -8.05 14.91 -0.57
C LEU A 113 -9.22 15.22 -1.51
N VAL A 114 -10.33 14.47 -1.40
CA VAL A 114 -11.59 14.68 -2.14
C VAL A 114 -12.61 15.28 -1.19
#